data_AF-A0A521T6T0-F1
#
_entry.id   AF-A0A521T6T0-F1
#
_cell.length_a   1.000
_cell.length_b   1.000
_cell.length_c   1.000
_cell.angle_alpha   90.00
_cell.angle_beta   90.00
_cell.angle_gamma   90.00
#
_symmetry.space_group_name_H-M   'P 1'
#
loop_
_entity.id
_entity.type
_entity.pdbx_description
1 polymer ?
#
loop_
_entity_poly.entity_id
_entity_poly.type
_entity_poly.pdbx_seq_one_letter_code
_entity_poly.pdbx_strand_id
1 'polypeptide(L)' 'GTDARKDLEPLIGGKVFLELHVKVKDDWRDNERILHDLGLSRKR' A
#
# COMPACT_ATOMS: atom_id res chain seq x y z
N GLY A 1 -0.18 10.85 -0.87
CA GLY A 1 -1.18 10.91 0.22
C GLY A 1 -2.43 11.63 -0.21
N THR A 2 -2.33 12.94 -0.47
CA THR A 2 -3.48 13.78 -0.88
C THR A 2 -4.24 13.25 -2.08
N ASP A 3 -3.56 12.89 -3.17
CA ASP A 3 -4.23 12.46 -4.40
C ASP A 3 -4.89 11.08 -4.22
N ALA A 4 -4.17 10.12 -3.65
CA ALA A 4 -4.75 8.82 -3.28
C ALA A 4 -6.00 8.93 -2.39
N ARG A 5 -6.02 9.87 -1.43
CA ARG A 5 -7.21 10.14 -0.62
C ARG A 5 -8.37 10.67 -1.48
N LYS A 6 -8.11 11.63 -2.37
CA LYS A 6 -9.14 12.17 -3.29
C LYS A 6 -9.70 11.10 -4.22
N ASP A 7 -8.87 10.15 -4.65
CA ASP A 7 -9.31 9.02 -5.47
C ASP A 7 -10.17 8.02 -4.66
N LEU A 8 -9.90 7.86 -3.36
CA LEU A 8 -10.68 6.98 -2.46
C LEU A 8 -12.06 7.55 -2.09
N GLU A 9 -12.19 8.86 -1.88
CA GLU A 9 -13.47 9.49 -1.48
C GLU A 9 -14.67 9.14 -2.39
N PRO A 10 -14.58 9.18 -3.74
CA PRO A 10 -15.69 8.79 -4.61
C PRO A 10 -15.94 7.29 -4.63
N LEU A 11 -14.92 6.45 -4.43
CA LEU A 11 -15.07 4.98 -4.38
C LEU A 11 -15.82 4.53 -3.13
N ILE A 12 -15.57 5.20 -2.00
CA ILE A 12 -16.20 4.89 -0.70
C ILE A 12 -17.51 5.67 -0.50
N GLY A 13 -17.72 6.77 -1.22
CA GLY A 13 -18.92 7.60 -1.13
C GLY A 13 -18.96 8.51 0.11
N GLY A 14 -17.80 8.87 0.65
CA GLY A 14 -17.71 9.64 1.89
C GLY A 14 -16.35 10.31 2.09
N LYS A 15 -16.24 11.14 3.15
CA LYS A 15 -14.97 11.76 3.53
C LYS A 15 -14.02 10.72 4.12
N VAL A 16 -12.75 10.79 3.71
CA VAL A 16 -11.71 9.86 4.15
C VAL A 16 -10.62 10.64 4.90
N PHE A 17 -10.21 10.15 6.06
CA PHE A 17 -8.98 10.57 6.72
C PHE A 17 -7.90 9.50 6.49
N LEU A 18 -6.85 9.84 5.74
CA LEU A 18 -5.78 8.92 5.36
C LEU A 18 -4.49 9.29 6.08
N GLU A 19 -4.13 8.52 7.10
CA GLU A 19 -2.85 8.60 7.81
C GLU A 19 -1.81 7.67 7.16
N LEU A 20 -0.59 8.15 6.95
CA LEU A 20 0.47 7.42 6.24
C LEU A 20 1.75 7.35 7.06
N HIS A 21 2.45 6.22 6.98
CA HIS A 21 3.71 5.99 7.64
C HIS A 21 4.77 5.52 6.63
N VAL A 22 5.96 6.11 6.68
CA VAL A 22 7.12 5.66 5.91
C VAL A 22 7.96 4.73 6.78
N LYS A 23 8.26 3.53 6.26
CA LYS A 23 9.14 2.55 6.90
C LYS A 23 10.20 2.10 5.89
N VAL A 24 11.44 1.98 6.35
CA VAL A 24 12.54 1.44 5.55
C VAL A 24 12.78 0.00 5.97
N LYS A 25 12.92 -0.90 4.99
CA LYS A 25 13.34 -2.29 5.18
C LYS A 25 14.41 -2.59 4.16
N ASP A 26 15.57 -3.05 4.62
CA ASP A 26 16.66 -3.42 3.73
C ASP A 26 16.27 -4.62 2.88
N ASP A 27 16.68 -4.57 1.61
CA ASP A 27 16.55 -5.64 0.63
C ASP A 27 15.12 -6.25 0.51
N TRP A 28 14.10 -5.43 0.72
CA TRP A 28 12.71 -5.91 0.76
C TRP A 28 12.24 -6.53 -0.56
N ARG A 29 12.88 -6.17 -1.67
CA ARG A 29 12.54 -6.66 -3.02
C ARG A 29 12.98 -8.09 -3.27
N ASP A 30 14.02 -8.56 -2.59
CA ASP A 30 14.54 -9.93 -2.74
C ASP A 30 14.00 -10.86 -1.63
N ASN A 31 13.24 -10.30 -0.68
CA ASN A 31 12.63 -11.05 0.40
C ASN A 31 11.24 -11.59 0.01
N GLU A 32 11.19 -12.86 -0.41
CA GLU A 32 9.95 -13.57 -0.80
C GLU A 32 8.80 -13.44 0.21
N ARG A 33 9.10 -13.43 1.51
CA ARG A 33 8.07 -13.24 2.55
C ARG A 33 7.47 -11.84 2.48
N ILE A 34 8.30 -10.80 2.36
CA ILE A 34 7.82 -9.42 2.25
C ILE A 34 7.02 -9.25 0.95
N LEU A 35 7.48 -9.84 -0.15
CA LEU A 35 6.73 -9.81 -1.42
C LEU A 35 5.37 -10.49 -1.28
N HIS A 36 5.30 -11.65 -0.62
CA HIS A 36 4.04 -12.32 -0.32
C HIS A 36 3.10 -11.44 0.50
N ASP A 37 3.59 -10.85 1.60
CA ASP A 37 2.79 -10.00 2.49
C ASP A 37 2.29 -8.72 1.78
N LEU A 38 3.04 -8.21 0.79
CA LEU A 38 2.63 -7.08 -0.06
C LEU A 38 1.71 -7.49 -1.23
N GLY A 39 1.42 -8.77 -1.41
CA GLY A 39 0.64 -9.28 -2.56
C GLY A 39 1.39 -9.22 -3.90
N LEU A 40 2.73 -9.14 -3.86
CA LEU A 40 3.62 -9.04 -5.02
C LEU A 40 4.33 -10.36 -5.37
N SER A 41 4.12 -11.43 -4.60
CA SER A 41 4.70 -12.72 -4.94
C SER A 41 4.19 -13.21 -6.29
N ARG A 42 5.08 -13.83 -7.08
CA ARG A 42 4.69 -14.44 -8.35
C ARG A 42 3.71 -15.59 -8.05
N LYS A 43 2.45 -15.41 -8.45
CA LYS A 43 1.48 -16.51 -8.48
C LYS A 43 2.05 -17.64 -9.33
N ARG A 44 2.09 -18.83 -8.75
CA ARG A 44 2.20 -20.08 -9.51
C ARG A 44 0.90 -20.36 -10.24
#